data_AF-A0A958NDR8-F1
#
_entry.id   AF-A0A958NDR8-F1
#
_cell.length_a   1.000
_cell.length_b   1.000
_cell.length_c   1.000
_cell.angle_alpha   90.00
_cell.angle_beta   90.00
_cell.angle_gamma   90.00
#
_symmetry.space_group_name_H-M   'P 1'
#
loop_
_entity.id
_entity.type
_entity.pdbx_description
1 polymer ?
#
loop_
_entity_poly.entity_id
_entity_poly.type
_entity_poly.pdbx_seq_one_letter_code
_entity_poly.pdbx_strand_id
1 'polypeptide(L)'
;MRYLLTSVMCVLLHVPFLHGQDIASISTGNWNEASTWNCNCIPPDGSNVTISTGDSVWLSKKPTTGDLTIESGAVLNTKNQRTAVNGNLQVNGHLYSNSSFTLGGTNITISGTGTINNNKSIDLEGSTVAFPSGTDLDILGTLSIGSGVIVSNLGALSIDRLDAANASSTWTNRAGASLSVFDRFLEGGTLYAAASGNTIHLEKNGKLNIPVPGDKYFHLEIAGAGQSVLTGNTEVAGNLSIQGGTFKSASYTLTVGGN
;
A
#
# COMPACT_ATOMS: atom_id res chain seq x y z
N MET A 1 9.50 9.03 -70.77
CA MET A 1 9.49 9.35 -69.33
C MET A 1 9.63 8.04 -68.56
N ARG A 2 10.80 7.79 -67.96
CA ARG A 2 11.08 6.62 -67.13
C ARG A 2 10.70 6.96 -65.69
N TYR A 3 9.73 6.27 -65.11
CA TYR A 3 9.39 6.39 -63.69
C TYR A 3 10.24 5.40 -62.89
N LEU A 4 11.09 5.96 -62.03
CA LEU A 4 11.92 5.24 -61.06
C LEU A 4 11.02 4.90 -59.86
N LEU A 5 10.74 3.61 -59.62
CA LEU A 5 10.09 3.16 -58.40
C LEU A 5 11.11 3.14 -57.25
N THR A 6 11.03 4.12 -56.36
CA THR A 6 11.76 4.15 -55.10
C THR A 6 11.08 3.18 -54.13
N SER A 7 11.66 1.99 -53.96
CA SER A 7 11.21 1.01 -52.97
C SER A 7 11.55 1.53 -51.56
N VAL A 8 10.53 1.98 -50.83
CA VAL A 8 10.64 2.32 -49.40
C VAL A 8 10.63 1.02 -48.62
N MET A 9 11.81 0.51 -48.30
CA MET A 9 12.00 -0.63 -47.41
C MET A 9 11.72 -0.17 -45.97
N CYS A 10 10.48 -0.34 -45.52
CA CYS A 10 10.07 -0.11 -44.14
C CYS A 10 10.69 -1.21 -43.26
N VAL A 11 11.82 -0.90 -42.61
CA VAL A 11 12.42 -1.78 -41.60
C VAL A 11 11.53 -1.73 -40.36
N LEU A 12 10.67 -2.73 -40.20
CA LEU A 12 9.96 -3.01 -38.96
C LEU A 12 11.00 -3.40 -37.90
N LEU A 13 11.48 -2.41 -37.14
CA LEU A 13 12.18 -2.64 -35.88
C LEU A 13 11.16 -3.26 -34.91
N HIS A 14 11.19 -4.58 -34.79
CA HIS A 14 10.61 -5.28 -33.65
C HIS A 14 11.38 -4.83 -32.43
N VAL A 15 10.85 -3.84 -31.71
CA VAL A 15 11.32 -3.52 -30.36
C VAL A 15 10.69 -4.60 -29.48
N PRO A 16 11.45 -5.59 -28.96
CA PRO A 16 10.87 -6.50 -27.99
C PRO A 16 10.43 -5.64 -26.81
N PHE A 17 9.12 -5.64 -26.52
CA PHE A 17 8.65 -5.20 -25.23
C PHE A 17 9.35 -6.11 -24.20
N LEU A 18 10.32 -5.58 -23.46
CA LEU A 18 10.87 -6.24 -22.29
C LEU A 18 9.72 -6.32 -21.27
N HIS A 19 8.92 -7.38 -21.36
CA HIS A 19 8.13 -7.81 -20.22
C HIS A 19 9.11 -8.38 -19.19
N GLY A 20 8.94 -8.00 -17.92
CA GLY A 20 9.73 -8.57 -16.84
C GLY A 20 9.66 -10.09 -16.89
N GLN A 21 10.79 -10.77 -16.70
CA GLN A 21 10.80 -12.22 -16.66
C GLN A 21 10.03 -12.70 -15.43
N ASP A 22 9.10 -13.64 -15.60
CA ASP A 22 8.39 -14.25 -14.49
C ASP A 22 9.27 -15.33 -13.85
N ILE A 23 9.64 -15.12 -12.58
CA ILE A 23 10.56 -15.99 -11.84
C ILE A 23 9.91 -16.37 -10.52
N ALA A 24 9.90 -17.67 -10.21
CA ALA A 24 9.31 -18.21 -8.98
C ALA A 24 10.35 -18.91 -8.13
N SER A 25 10.20 -18.84 -6.80
CA SER A 25 11.02 -19.66 -5.91
C SER A 25 10.66 -21.14 -6.08
N ILE A 26 11.67 -22.01 -5.99
CA ILE A 26 11.52 -23.48 -6.00
C ILE A 26 12.03 -24.12 -4.70
N SER A 27 12.64 -23.30 -3.84
CA SER A 27 13.12 -23.70 -2.53
C SER A 27 13.34 -22.49 -1.63
N THR A 28 13.24 -22.72 -0.32
CA THR A 28 13.67 -21.78 0.71
C THR A 28 15.16 -21.45 0.55
N GLY A 29 15.51 -20.17 0.54
CA GLY A 29 16.89 -19.76 0.32
C GLY A 29 17.14 -18.26 0.24
N ASN A 30 18.37 -17.92 -0.10
CA ASN A 30 18.78 -16.54 -0.31
C ASN A 30 18.38 -16.10 -1.72
N TRP A 31 17.80 -14.91 -1.84
CA TRP A 31 17.44 -14.30 -3.11
C TRP A 31 18.58 -14.30 -4.15
N ASN A 32 19.82 -14.15 -3.68
CA ASN A 32 21.00 -14.08 -4.54
C ASN A 32 21.60 -15.46 -4.88
N GLU A 33 20.91 -16.56 -4.61
CA GLU A 33 21.34 -17.90 -4.98
C GLU A 33 20.50 -18.43 -6.14
N ALA A 34 21.15 -18.85 -7.23
CA ALA A 34 20.47 -19.35 -8.41
C ALA A 34 19.57 -20.57 -8.14
N SER A 35 19.94 -21.40 -7.15
CA SER A 35 19.19 -22.59 -6.75
C SER A 35 17.87 -22.28 -6.05
N THR A 36 17.63 -21.04 -5.62
CA THR A 36 16.35 -20.61 -5.05
C THR A 36 15.27 -20.47 -6.12
N TRP A 37 15.64 -20.31 -7.40
CA TRP A 37 14.74 -19.85 -8.45
C TRP A 37 14.58 -20.86 -9.58
N ASN A 38 13.38 -20.93 -10.17
CA ASN A 38 13.04 -21.85 -11.27
C ASN A 38 13.86 -21.61 -12.55
N CYS A 39 14.42 -20.41 -12.75
CA CYS A 39 15.29 -20.10 -13.88
C CYS A 39 16.72 -20.62 -13.73
N ASN A 40 17.08 -21.17 -12.54
CA ASN A 40 18.46 -21.46 -12.15
C ASN A 40 19.38 -20.23 -12.36
N CYS A 41 18.85 -19.06 -12.00
CA CYS A 41 19.47 -17.76 -12.17
C CYS A 41 19.12 -16.87 -10.97
N ILE A 42 19.84 -15.77 -10.77
CA ILE A 42 19.42 -14.74 -9.81
C ILE A 42 18.43 -13.82 -10.54
N PRO A 43 17.23 -13.54 -10.00
CA PRO A 43 16.27 -12.65 -10.65
C PRO A 43 16.94 -11.32 -11.01
N PRO A 44 17.02 -10.98 -12.31
CA PRO A 44 17.54 -9.68 -12.71
C PRO A 44 16.59 -8.56 -12.26
N ASP A 45 17.13 -7.35 -12.13
CA ASP A 45 16.31 -6.20 -11.74
C ASP A 45 15.14 -5.99 -12.71
N GLY A 46 13.96 -5.70 -12.17
CA GLY A 46 12.73 -5.52 -12.94
C GLY A 46 11.98 -6.81 -13.30
N SER A 47 12.50 -7.98 -12.88
CA SER A 47 11.76 -9.25 -13.00
C SER A 47 10.49 -9.25 -12.17
N ASN A 48 9.47 -9.98 -12.61
CA ASN A 48 8.29 -10.28 -11.82
C ASN A 48 8.60 -11.50 -10.97
N VAL A 49 8.54 -11.35 -9.66
CA VAL A 49 8.98 -12.39 -8.74
C VAL A 49 7.82 -12.93 -7.91
N THR A 50 7.70 -14.25 -7.88
CA THR A 50 6.78 -14.96 -6.98
C THR A 50 7.57 -15.73 -5.94
N ILE A 51 7.31 -15.46 -4.66
CA ILE A 51 7.73 -16.33 -3.56
C ILE A 51 6.62 -17.36 -3.36
N SER A 52 6.91 -18.59 -3.75
CA SER A 52 5.94 -19.67 -3.82
C SER A 52 5.59 -20.24 -2.43
N THR A 53 4.40 -20.81 -2.35
CA THR A 53 3.81 -21.39 -1.14
C THR A 53 4.79 -22.30 -0.41
N GLY A 54 5.02 -22.02 0.88
CA GLY A 54 5.91 -22.81 1.74
C GLY A 54 7.39 -22.41 1.68
N ASP A 55 7.80 -21.58 0.72
CA ASP A 55 9.17 -21.07 0.66
C ASP A 55 9.36 -19.84 1.56
N SER A 56 10.54 -19.77 2.16
CA SER A 56 11.05 -18.57 2.83
C SER A 56 12.27 -18.04 2.08
N VAL A 57 12.13 -16.85 1.50
CA VAL A 57 13.23 -16.18 0.80
C VAL A 57 13.74 -15.01 1.62
N TRP A 58 15.07 -14.87 1.71
CA TRP A 58 15.68 -13.72 2.37
C TRP A 58 16.67 -12.97 1.49
N LEU A 59 16.81 -11.68 1.75
CA LEU A 59 17.68 -10.81 0.97
C LEU A 59 19.08 -10.74 1.58
N SER A 60 20.10 -10.72 0.72
CA SER A 60 21.48 -10.36 1.09
C SER A 60 21.99 -9.11 0.37
N LYS A 61 21.23 -8.62 -0.60
CA LYS A 61 21.44 -7.38 -1.37
C LYS A 61 20.11 -6.64 -1.53
N LYS A 62 20.13 -5.52 -2.24
CA LYS A 62 18.97 -4.65 -2.51
C LYS A 62 18.40 -4.95 -3.90
N PRO A 63 17.48 -5.93 -4.08
CA PRO A 63 16.86 -6.17 -5.37
C PRO A 63 15.86 -5.07 -5.72
N THR A 64 15.64 -4.87 -7.01
CA THR A 64 14.50 -4.14 -7.55
C THR A 64 13.66 -5.08 -8.40
N THR A 65 12.36 -5.20 -8.14
CA THR A 65 11.47 -6.06 -8.94
C THR A 65 10.49 -5.23 -9.76
N GLY A 66 9.95 -5.85 -10.82
CA GLY A 66 8.74 -5.40 -11.48
C GLY A 66 7.57 -5.65 -10.55
N ASP A 67 6.87 -6.76 -10.75
CA ASP A 67 5.87 -7.23 -9.79
C ASP A 67 6.49 -8.11 -8.69
N LEU A 68 5.87 -8.13 -7.51
CA LEU A 68 6.21 -9.03 -6.41
C LEU A 68 4.96 -9.70 -5.85
N THR A 69 4.92 -11.02 -5.92
CA THR A 69 3.88 -11.85 -5.30
C THR A 69 4.49 -12.68 -4.17
N ILE A 70 3.86 -12.65 -2.99
CA ILE A 70 4.17 -13.54 -1.87
C ILE A 70 2.94 -14.41 -1.65
N GLU A 71 3.00 -15.68 -2.03
CA GLU A 71 1.86 -16.60 -1.92
C GLU A 71 1.50 -16.90 -0.46
N SER A 72 0.32 -17.49 -0.27
CA SER A 72 -0.12 -17.92 1.07
C SER A 72 0.89 -18.92 1.66
N GLY A 73 1.26 -18.75 2.93
CA GLY A 73 2.27 -19.57 3.59
C GLY A 73 3.72 -19.30 3.14
N ALA A 74 3.96 -18.42 2.17
CA ALA A 74 5.29 -17.99 1.77
C ALA A 74 5.79 -16.83 2.65
N VAL A 75 7.11 -16.66 2.72
CA VAL A 75 7.73 -15.57 3.50
C VAL A 75 8.81 -14.87 2.67
N LEU A 76 8.74 -13.54 2.60
CA LEU A 76 9.87 -12.71 2.19
C LEU A 76 10.44 -11.99 3.42
N ASN A 77 11.73 -12.14 3.68
CA ASN A 77 12.43 -11.42 4.74
C ASN A 77 13.56 -10.54 4.17
N THR A 78 13.43 -9.22 4.26
CA THR A 78 14.41 -8.30 3.68
C THR A 78 15.74 -8.25 4.44
N LYS A 79 15.84 -8.82 5.65
CA LYS A 79 17.07 -8.81 6.50
C LYS A 79 17.75 -7.43 6.58
N ASN A 80 16.95 -6.37 6.73
CA ASN A 80 17.38 -4.95 6.76
C ASN A 80 17.87 -4.38 5.40
N GLN A 81 17.75 -5.13 4.31
CA GLN A 81 18.00 -4.61 2.97
C GLN A 81 16.84 -3.74 2.53
N ARG A 82 17.17 -2.64 1.85
CA ARG A 82 16.17 -1.85 1.12
C ARG A 82 15.77 -2.62 -0.13
N THR A 83 14.50 -2.58 -0.47
CA THR A 83 13.93 -3.24 -1.65
C THR A 83 12.96 -2.28 -2.31
N ALA A 84 12.90 -2.33 -3.64
CA ALA A 84 11.93 -1.57 -4.41
C ALA A 84 11.11 -2.51 -5.29
N VAL A 85 9.81 -2.28 -5.34
CA VAL A 85 8.89 -2.90 -6.30
C VAL A 85 8.34 -1.78 -7.18
N ASN A 86 8.59 -1.88 -8.48
CA ASN A 86 8.21 -0.87 -9.46
C ASN A 86 6.87 -1.19 -10.15
N GLY A 87 6.30 -2.36 -9.88
CA GLY A 87 5.00 -2.82 -10.34
C GLY A 87 4.07 -3.12 -9.17
N ASN A 88 3.23 -4.13 -9.34
CA ASN A 88 2.24 -4.54 -8.35
C ASN A 88 2.86 -5.32 -7.20
N LEU A 89 2.30 -5.15 -6.01
CA LEU A 89 2.62 -5.94 -4.83
C LEU A 89 1.40 -6.76 -4.41
N GLN A 90 1.54 -8.07 -4.36
CA GLN A 90 0.53 -8.97 -3.80
C GLN A 90 1.12 -9.74 -2.61
N VAL A 91 0.49 -9.63 -1.44
CA VAL A 91 0.94 -10.28 -0.20
C VAL A 91 -0.19 -11.14 0.38
N ASN A 92 -0.13 -12.44 0.12
CA ASN A 92 -1.00 -13.43 0.76
C ASN A 92 -0.30 -14.18 1.90
N GLY A 93 1.04 -14.17 1.93
CA GLY A 93 1.87 -14.70 3.01
C GLY A 93 2.36 -13.60 3.94
N HIS A 94 3.67 -13.62 4.26
CA HIS A 94 4.29 -12.63 5.14
C HIS A 94 5.45 -11.89 4.47
N LEU A 95 5.43 -10.55 4.55
CA LEU A 95 6.57 -9.70 4.24
C LEU A 95 7.14 -9.15 5.53
N TYR A 96 8.37 -9.53 5.87
CA TYR A 96 9.12 -8.97 7.00
C TYR A 96 10.21 -8.02 6.49
N SER A 97 10.15 -6.77 6.95
CA SER A 97 11.18 -5.78 6.65
C SER A 97 11.61 -5.00 7.89
N ASN A 98 12.91 -4.76 7.99
CA ASN A 98 13.51 -3.89 9.01
C ASN A 98 14.18 -2.65 8.36
N SER A 99 13.94 -2.45 7.07
CA SER A 99 14.43 -1.32 6.27
C SER A 99 13.27 -0.64 5.55
N SER A 100 13.54 0.50 4.93
CA SER A 100 12.57 1.12 4.01
C SER A 100 12.26 0.17 2.85
N PHE A 101 10.99 0.02 2.52
CA PHE A 101 10.49 -0.76 1.39
C PHE A 101 9.74 0.18 0.46
N THR A 102 10.24 0.37 -0.76
CA THR A 102 9.73 1.40 -1.67
C THR A 102 8.80 0.80 -2.72
N LEU A 103 7.66 1.45 -2.94
CA LEU A 103 6.70 1.16 -3.99
C LEU A 103 6.66 2.36 -4.96
N GLY A 104 7.47 2.30 -6.02
CA GLY A 104 7.81 3.45 -6.87
C GLY A 104 7.15 3.48 -8.27
N GLY A 105 6.32 2.48 -8.58
CA GLY A 105 5.68 2.36 -9.89
C GLY A 105 4.58 3.39 -10.17
N THR A 106 4.19 3.52 -11.45
CA THR A 106 3.00 4.30 -11.84
C THR A 106 1.79 3.38 -11.89
N ASN A 107 0.66 3.81 -11.30
CA ASN A 107 -0.60 3.05 -11.30
C ASN A 107 -0.46 1.62 -10.76
N ILE A 108 0.15 1.48 -9.59
CA ILE A 108 0.38 0.19 -8.97
C ILE A 108 -0.81 -0.24 -8.11
N THR A 109 -0.95 -1.55 -7.94
CA THR A 109 -1.88 -2.15 -6.99
C THR A 109 -1.12 -2.79 -5.84
N ILE A 110 -1.71 -2.71 -4.64
CA ILE A 110 -1.27 -3.45 -3.46
C ILE A 110 -2.45 -4.31 -3.02
N SER A 111 -2.29 -5.63 -3.03
CA SER A 111 -3.39 -6.58 -2.79
C SER A 111 -2.97 -7.76 -1.92
N GLY A 112 -3.95 -8.58 -1.57
CA GLY A 112 -3.77 -9.84 -0.85
C GLY A 112 -4.45 -9.85 0.51
N THR A 113 -4.23 -10.94 1.25
CA THR A 113 -4.86 -11.20 2.56
C THR A 113 -3.84 -11.47 3.67
N GLY A 114 -2.57 -11.14 3.43
CA GLY A 114 -1.44 -11.45 4.29
C GLY A 114 -1.05 -10.31 5.23
N THR A 115 0.17 -10.41 5.77
CA THR A 115 0.73 -9.41 6.68
C THR A 115 2.00 -8.81 6.10
N ILE A 116 2.08 -7.49 6.16
CA ILE A 116 3.32 -6.74 5.93
C ILE A 116 3.78 -6.19 7.27
N ASN A 117 4.88 -6.71 7.79
CA ASN A 117 5.51 -6.24 9.03
C ASN A 117 6.79 -5.48 8.68
N ASN A 118 6.73 -4.16 8.73
CA ASN A 118 7.84 -3.27 8.42
C ASN A 118 8.17 -2.35 9.61
N ASN A 119 9.28 -2.62 10.29
CA ASN A 119 9.74 -1.85 11.45
C ASN A 119 10.29 -0.44 11.11
N LYS A 120 10.24 -0.03 9.85
CA LYS A 120 10.58 1.30 9.35
C LYS A 120 9.40 1.90 8.60
N SER A 121 9.46 1.93 7.28
CA SER A 121 8.43 2.48 6.42
C SER A 121 8.26 1.64 5.16
N ILE A 122 7.02 1.55 4.71
CA ILE A 122 6.65 1.26 3.33
C ILE A 122 6.41 2.63 2.68
N ASP A 123 7.27 3.01 1.75
CA ASP A 123 7.24 4.33 1.12
C ASP A 123 6.54 4.22 -0.25
N LEU A 124 5.39 4.86 -0.37
CA LEU A 124 4.67 4.98 -1.62
C LEU A 124 5.22 6.19 -2.38
N GLU A 125 6.00 5.95 -3.42
CA GLU A 125 6.63 6.98 -4.25
C GLU A 125 6.03 7.06 -5.68
N GLY A 126 5.12 6.15 -6.01
CA GLY A 126 4.37 6.13 -7.26
C GLY A 126 3.36 7.28 -7.41
N SER A 127 2.74 7.43 -8.59
CA SER A 127 1.71 8.48 -8.79
C SER A 127 0.36 8.09 -8.17
N THR A 128 -0.12 6.90 -8.50
CA THR A 128 -1.42 6.36 -8.07
C THR A 128 -1.22 4.96 -7.52
N VAL A 129 -1.79 4.70 -6.34
CA VAL A 129 -1.79 3.40 -5.67
C VAL A 129 -3.22 2.98 -5.38
N ALA A 130 -3.57 1.74 -5.70
CA ALA A 130 -4.89 1.19 -5.40
C ALA A 130 -4.79 -0.07 -4.53
N PHE A 131 -5.60 -0.14 -3.49
CA PHE A 131 -5.94 -1.38 -2.81
C PHE A 131 -7.27 -1.87 -3.38
N PRO A 132 -7.28 -2.86 -4.30
CA PRO A 132 -8.50 -3.29 -4.97
C PRO A 132 -9.46 -4.00 -4.02
N SER A 133 -10.71 -4.16 -4.46
CA SER A 133 -11.72 -4.94 -3.72
C SER A 133 -11.23 -6.36 -3.46
N GLY A 134 -11.51 -6.89 -2.27
CA GLY A 134 -11.03 -8.20 -1.82
C GLY A 134 -9.65 -8.17 -1.16
N THR A 135 -8.98 -7.02 -1.11
CA THR A 135 -7.79 -6.83 -0.28
C THR A 135 -8.19 -6.81 1.20
N ASP A 136 -7.45 -7.55 2.03
CA ASP A 136 -7.62 -7.65 3.48
C ASP A 136 -6.23 -7.74 4.15
N LEU A 137 -5.54 -6.60 4.26
CA LEU A 137 -4.12 -6.58 4.66
C LEU A 137 -3.91 -5.99 6.05
N ASP A 138 -3.03 -6.65 6.80
CA ASP A 138 -2.42 -6.10 8.00
C ASP A 138 -1.06 -5.48 7.68
N ILE A 139 -0.94 -4.17 7.82
CA ILE A 139 0.29 -3.40 7.64
C ILE A 139 0.78 -2.95 9.02
N LEU A 140 1.65 -3.77 9.61
CA LEU A 140 2.30 -3.50 10.89
C LEU A 140 3.52 -2.62 10.63
N GLY A 141 3.53 -1.42 11.19
CA GLY A 141 4.51 -0.36 10.91
C GLY A 141 3.96 0.86 10.17
N THR A 142 4.86 1.62 9.52
CA THR A 142 4.48 2.87 8.86
C THR A 142 4.23 2.66 7.37
N LEU A 143 3.04 3.04 6.88
CA LEU A 143 2.78 3.30 5.48
C LEU A 143 2.91 4.81 5.24
N SER A 144 3.89 5.21 4.42
CA SER A 144 4.20 6.61 4.13
C SER A 144 3.76 6.96 2.71
N ILE A 145 2.87 7.94 2.57
CA ILE A 145 2.39 8.43 1.27
C ILE A 145 3.30 9.59 0.84
N GLY A 146 4.03 9.40 -0.27
CA GLY A 146 4.89 10.43 -0.84
C GLY A 146 4.12 11.66 -1.33
N SER A 147 4.86 12.70 -1.71
CA SER A 147 4.27 13.94 -2.25
C SER A 147 3.57 13.68 -3.58
N GLY A 148 2.33 14.14 -3.71
CA GLY A 148 1.53 14.02 -4.94
C GLY A 148 0.95 12.62 -5.20
N VAL A 149 1.21 11.66 -4.30
CA VAL A 149 0.69 10.30 -4.44
C VAL A 149 -0.79 10.25 -4.07
N ILE A 150 -1.59 9.61 -4.91
CA ILE A 150 -3.02 9.39 -4.69
C ILE A 150 -3.26 7.92 -4.37
N VAL A 151 -3.79 7.65 -3.19
CA VAL A 151 -4.13 6.30 -2.72
C VAL A 151 -5.64 6.10 -2.72
N SER A 152 -6.11 4.98 -3.29
CA SER A 152 -7.52 4.59 -3.28
C SER A 152 -7.69 3.23 -2.62
N ASN A 153 -8.41 3.19 -1.50
CA ASN A 153 -8.76 1.95 -0.80
C ASN A 153 -10.17 1.48 -1.20
N LEU A 154 -10.27 0.25 -1.73
CA LEU A 154 -11.52 -0.46 -2.01
C LEU A 154 -11.64 -1.77 -1.17
N GLY A 155 -10.68 -2.04 -0.29
CA GLY A 155 -10.62 -3.25 0.54
C GLY A 155 -10.78 -2.95 2.03
N ALA A 156 -10.31 -3.89 2.84
CA ALA A 156 -10.16 -3.79 4.28
C ALA A 156 -8.67 -3.68 4.63
N LEU A 157 -8.27 -2.64 5.37
CA LEU A 157 -6.88 -2.42 5.73
C LEU A 157 -6.75 -2.12 7.22
N SER A 158 -5.81 -2.79 7.86
CA SER A 158 -5.34 -2.49 9.21
C SER A 158 -3.94 -1.91 9.11
N ILE A 159 -3.74 -0.66 9.53
CA ILE A 159 -2.45 0.02 9.40
C ILE A 159 -2.04 0.59 10.76
N ASP A 160 -0.86 0.23 11.27
CA ASP A 160 -0.40 0.81 12.53
C ASP A 160 -0.27 2.33 12.40
N ARG A 161 0.51 2.78 11.42
CA ARG A 161 0.78 4.20 11.20
C ARG A 161 0.64 4.59 9.74
N LEU A 162 -0.24 5.55 9.46
CA LEU A 162 -0.43 6.12 8.13
C LEU A 162 0.09 7.57 8.11
N ASP A 163 1.19 7.79 7.39
CA ASP A 163 1.83 9.10 7.26
C ASP A 163 1.62 9.68 5.86
N ALA A 164 1.61 11.02 5.77
CA ALA A 164 1.55 11.76 4.52
C ALA A 164 2.71 12.76 4.46
N ALA A 165 3.33 12.90 3.28
CA ALA A 165 4.43 13.83 3.10
C ALA A 165 3.98 15.30 3.18
N ASN A 166 2.81 15.62 2.61
CA ASN A 166 2.19 16.95 2.62
C ASN A 166 0.74 16.89 2.10
N ALA A 167 0.10 18.06 1.94
CA ALA A 167 -1.31 18.16 1.57
C ALA A 167 -1.67 17.56 0.20
N SER A 168 -0.68 17.38 -0.70
CA SER A 168 -0.89 16.71 -1.98
C SER A 168 -0.91 15.18 -1.87
N SER A 169 -0.42 14.61 -0.77
CA SER A 169 -0.55 13.19 -0.44
C SER A 169 -2.01 12.90 -0.08
N THR A 170 -2.69 12.11 -0.92
CA THR A 170 -4.14 11.93 -0.84
C THR A 170 -4.49 10.50 -0.49
N TRP A 171 -5.37 10.30 0.49
CA TRP A 171 -6.01 9.02 0.78
C TRP A 171 -7.51 9.10 0.50
N THR A 172 -8.04 8.18 -0.31
CA THR A 172 -9.48 8.04 -0.55
C THR A 172 -9.98 6.68 -0.09
N ASN A 173 -10.86 6.66 0.91
CA ASN A 173 -11.58 5.46 1.32
C ASN A 173 -12.87 5.34 0.48
N ARG A 174 -12.93 4.37 -0.43
CA ARG A 174 -14.04 4.23 -1.39
C ARG A 174 -15.23 3.54 -0.75
N ALA A 175 -16.33 3.45 -1.51
CA ALA A 175 -17.58 2.87 -1.02
C ALA A 175 -17.38 1.43 -0.51
N GLY A 176 -17.93 1.14 0.67
CA GLY A 176 -17.80 -0.17 1.33
C GLY A 176 -16.41 -0.53 1.85
N ALA A 177 -15.39 0.31 1.69
CA ALA A 177 -14.03 0.04 2.17
C ALA A 177 -13.90 0.33 3.68
N SER A 178 -13.01 -0.41 4.35
CA SER A 178 -12.64 -0.15 5.75
C SER A 178 -11.15 0.19 5.88
N LEU A 179 -10.86 1.17 6.73
CA LEU A 179 -9.50 1.51 7.15
C LEU A 179 -9.46 1.59 8.67
N SER A 180 -8.65 0.73 9.29
CA SER A 180 -8.31 0.77 10.71
C SER A 180 -6.92 1.38 10.91
N VAL A 181 -6.79 2.36 11.80
CA VAL A 181 -5.51 3.03 12.12
C VAL A 181 -5.22 3.00 13.62
N PHE A 182 -4.01 2.55 14.00
CA PHE A 182 -3.68 2.26 15.40
C PHE A 182 -2.73 3.27 16.10
N ASP A 183 -2.01 4.13 15.36
CA ASP A 183 -1.06 5.10 15.93
C ASP A 183 -1.17 6.53 15.37
N ARG A 184 -0.76 6.79 14.13
CA ARG A 184 -0.86 8.14 13.53
C ARG A 184 -1.69 8.07 12.27
N PHE A 185 -2.56 9.06 12.10
CA PHE A 185 -3.50 9.10 10.99
C PHE A 185 -3.35 10.36 10.13
N LEU A 186 -2.64 10.19 9.02
CA LEU A 186 -2.56 11.08 7.86
C LEU A 186 -2.23 12.54 8.21
N GLU A 187 -1.30 12.77 9.15
CA GLU A 187 -0.89 14.13 9.51
C GLU A 187 -0.27 14.86 8.31
N GLY A 188 -0.87 15.99 7.94
CA GLY A 188 -0.43 16.82 6.81
C GLY A 188 -0.97 16.40 5.45
N GLY A 189 -1.65 15.26 5.31
CA GLY A 189 -2.26 14.79 4.06
C GLY A 189 -3.73 15.19 3.89
N THR A 190 -4.33 14.78 2.76
CA THR A 190 -5.75 14.99 2.45
C THR A 190 -6.52 13.67 2.50
N LEU A 191 -7.58 13.61 3.31
CA LEU A 191 -8.46 12.44 3.44
C LEU A 191 -9.79 12.65 2.71
N TYR A 192 -10.22 11.68 1.91
CA TYR A 192 -11.58 11.61 1.37
C TYR A 192 -12.28 10.34 1.86
N ALA A 193 -13.28 10.50 2.72
CA ALA A 193 -13.98 9.39 3.38
C ALA A 193 -15.51 9.49 3.30
N ALA A 194 -16.07 10.24 2.34
CA ALA A 194 -17.51 10.47 2.24
C ALA A 194 -18.30 9.38 1.47
N ALA A 195 -17.62 8.41 0.86
CA ALA A 195 -18.26 7.41 0.02
C ALA A 195 -19.16 6.46 0.83
N SER A 196 -20.32 6.10 0.26
CA SER A 196 -21.34 5.31 0.94
C SER A 196 -20.82 3.98 1.48
N GLY A 197 -21.19 3.67 2.73
CA GLY A 197 -20.86 2.43 3.42
C GLY A 197 -19.40 2.26 3.83
N ASN A 198 -18.53 3.25 3.59
CA ASN A 198 -17.14 3.16 4.04
C ASN A 198 -17.04 3.41 5.55
N THR A 199 -15.98 2.88 6.16
CA THR A 199 -15.72 3.06 7.60
C THR A 199 -14.27 3.43 7.85
N ILE A 200 -14.06 4.45 8.69
CA ILE A 200 -12.76 4.77 9.29
C ILE A 200 -12.81 4.36 10.75
N HIS A 201 -11.94 3.43 11.15
CA HIS A 201 -11.84 2.90 12.50
C HIS A 201 -10.52 3.34 13.14
N LEU A 202 -10.57 3.91 14.34
CA LEU A 202 -9.43 4.48 15.02
C LEU A 202 -9.21 3.83 16.38
N GLU A 203 -8.05 3.21 16.57
CA GLU A 203 -7.75 2.44 17.78
C GLU A 203 -6.34 2.74 18.31
N LYS A 204 -6.19 3.88 19.00
CA LYS A 204 -4.94 4.25 19.67
C LYS A 204 -5.10 4.29 21.18
N ASN A 205 -4.14 3.71 21.92
CA ASN A 205 -4.08 3.79 23.39
C ASN A 205 -3.52 5.12 23.92
N GLY A 206 -3.09 6.02 23.04
CA GLY A 206 -2.58 7.36 23.34
C GLY A 206 -3.37 8.46 22.63
N LYS A 207 -2.80 9.66 22.54
CA LYS A 207 -3.43 10.74 21.78
C LYS A 207 -3.34 10.48 20.28
N LEU A 208 -4.49 10.50 19.60
CA LEU A 208 -4.64 10.47 18.16
C LEU A 208 -5.33 11.76 17.68
N ASN A 209 -4.75 12.42 16.69
CA ASN A 209 -5.39 13.52 16.00
C ASN A 209 -6.28 12.93 14.89
N ILE A 210 -7.54 13.37 14.82
CA ILE A 210 -8.47 13.01 13.75
C ILE A 210 -8.33 14.08 12.65
N PRO A 211 -7.87 13.74 11.44
CA PRO A 211 -7.76 14.69 10.34
C PRO A 211 -9.15 15.16 9.90
N VAL A 212 -9.26 16.40 9.42
CA VAL A 212 -10.48 16.89 8.79
C VAL A 212 -10.56 16.28 7.39
N PRO A 213 -11.63 15.54 7.06
CA PRO A 213 -11.81 15.02 5.70
C PRO A 213 -12.09 16.19 4.74
N GLY A 214 -11.77 16.02 3.46
CA GLY A 214 -12.04 17.02 2.42
C GLY A 214 -13.53 17.28 2.19
N ASP A 215 -14.42 16.43 2.71
CA ASP A 215 -15.86 16.62 2.75
C ASP A 215 -16.39 16.20 4.13
N LYS A 216 -16.54 14.89 4.34
CA LYS A 216 -17.00 14.28 5.59
C LYS A 216 -16.51 12.85 5.75
N TYR A 217 -16.69 12.31 6.94
CA TYR A 217 -16.66 10.86 7.15
C TYR A 217 -18.02 10.27 6.79
N PHE A 218 -18.06 9.07 6.21
CA PHE A 218 -19.29 8.30 6.13
C PHE A 218 -19.58 7.63 7.48
N HIS A 219 -18.80 6.62 7.87
CA HIS A 219 -18.76 6.10 9.24
C HIS A 219 -17.41 6.42 9.91
N LEU A 220 -17.47 6.78 11.20
CA LEU A 220 -16.30 6.99 12.04
C LEU A 220 -16.44 6.18 13.33
N GLU A 221 -15.46 5.33 13.61
CA GLU A 221 -15.42 4.51 14.81
C GLU A 221 -14.17 4.80 15.63
N ILE A 222 -14.33 4.82 16.95
CA ILE A 222 -13.27 5.09 17.91
C ILE A 222 -13.30 4.02 18.99
N ALA A 223 -12.29 3.17 19.03
CA ALA A 223 -12.23 2.02 19.96
C ALA A 223 -11.03 2.06 20.93
N GLY A 224 -9.99 2.81 20.62
CA GLY A 224 -8.76 2.83 21.43
C GLY A 224 -8.98 3.43 22.83
N ALA A 225 -8.21 2.98 23.82
CA ALA A 225 -8.32 3.49 25.21
C ALA A 225 -7.80 4.92 25.40
N GLY A 226 -7.17 5.49 24.37
CA GLY A 226 -6.54 6.81 24.40
C GLY A 226 -7.50 7.98 24.15
N GLN A 227 -6.94 9.08 23.65
CA GLN A 227 -7.69 10.30 23.38
C GLN A 227 -7.72 10.59 21.87
N SER A 228 -8.91 10.61 21.29
CA SER A 228 -9.11 11.01 19.89
C SER A 228 -9.57 12.46 19.82
N VAL A 229 -8.80 13.32 19.15
CA VAL A 229 -9.01 14.78 19.16
C VAL A 229 -9.28 15.29 17.75
N LEU A 230 -10.39 16.00 17.54
CA LEU A 230 -10.65 16.69 16.28
C LEU A 230 -9.60 17.78 16.02
N THR A 231 -9.19 17.92 14.76
CA THR A 231 -8.28 18.99 14.31
C THR A 231 -8.99 20.12 13.55
N GLY A 232 -10.30 19.99 13.36
CA GLY A 232 -11.17 20.99 12.75
C GLY A 232 -12.64 20.57 12.78
N ASN A 233 -13.52 21.43 12.25
CA ASN A 233 -14.94 21.11 12.12
C ASN A 233 -15.11 19.84 11.30
N THR A 234 -15.93 18.92 11.79
CA THR A 234 -16.05 17.57 11.22
C THR A 234 -17.53 17.19 11.10
N GLU A 235 -17.90 16.65 9.94
CA GLU A 235 -19.19 16.00 9.72
C GLU A 235 -18.97 14.49 9.61
N VAL A 236 -19.87 13.72 10.22
CA VAL A 236 -20.03 12.27 10.06
C VAL A 236 -21.42 12.05 9.48
N ALA A 237 -21.49 11.62 8.22
CA ALA A 237 -22.76 11.51 7.49
C ALA A 237 -23.62 10.36 8.01
N GLY A 238 -22.99 9.22 8.30
CA GLY A 238 -23.57 8.06 8.93
C GLY A 238 -23.26 8.02 10.42
N ASN A 239 -22.97 6.83 10.93
CA ASN A 239 -22.77 6.58 12.36
C ASN A 239 -21.40 7.05 12.87
N LEU A 240 -21.43 7.64 14.07
CA LEU A 240 -20.26 7.82 14.93
C LEU A 240 -20.34 6.82 16.09
N SER A 241 -19.42 5.88 16.16
CA SER A 241 -19.34 4.90 17.24
C SER A 241 -18.13 5.20 18.14
N ILE A 242 -18.35 5.28 19.45
CA ILE A 242 -17.29 5.47 20.45
C ILE A 242 -17.39 4.31 21.44
N GLN A 243 -16.52 3.32 21.25
CA GLN A 243 -16.49 2.08 22.02
C GLN A 243 -15.45 2.12 23.14
N GLY A 244 -14.46 3.02 23.04
CA GLY A 244 -13.40 3.18 24.03
C GLY A 244 -12.79 4.58 24.06
N GLY A 245 -12.01 4.84 25.11
CA GLY A 245 -11.22 6.05 25.27
C GLY A 245 -12.02 7.33 25.49
N THR A 246 -11.43 8.46 25.11
CA THR A 246 -12.04 9.80 25.20
C THR A 246 -12.04 10.46 23.83
N PHE A 247 -13.23 10.77 23.32
CA PHE A 247 -13.38 11.64 22.17
C PHE A 247 -13.41 13.12 22.61
N LYS A 248 -12.62 13.98 21.94
CA LYS A 248 -12.55 15.41 22.22
C LYS A 248 -12.74 16.22 20.95
N SER A 249 -13.85 16.93 20.85
CA SER A 249 -14.10 17.91 19.79
C SER A 249 -13.25 19.19 19.90
N ALA A 250 -12.61 19.41 21.06
CA ALA A 250 -11.88 20.63 21.38
C ALA A 250 -12.81 21.87 21.28
N SER A 251 -12.51 22.84 20.40
CA SER A 251 -13.36 24.00 20.12
C SER A 251 -14.10 23.87 18.78
N TYR A 252 -14.11 22.69 18.18
CA TYR A 252 -14.67 22.45 16.84
C TYR A 252 -16.09 21.91 16.90
N THR A 253 -16.86 22.21 15.86
CA THR A 253 -18.19 21.63 15.67
C THR A 253 -18.07 20.19 15.15
N LEU A 254 -18.81 19.29 15.78
CA LEU A 254 -19.06 17.95 15.28
C LEU A 254 -20.54 17.86 14.87
N THR A 255 -20.80 17.51 13.62
CA THR A 255 -22.14 17.18 13.12
C THR A 255 -22.21 15.68 12.86
N VAL A 256 -23.25 15.02 13.36
CA VAL A 256 -23.49 13.58 13.15
C VAL A 256 -24.86 13.38 12.53
N GLY A 257 -24.91 12.71 11.38
CA GLY A 257 -26.14 12.46 10.63
C GLY A 257 -26.81 11.11 10.94
N GLY A 258 -26.03 10.08 11.30
CA GLY A 258 -26.53 8.75 11.64
C GLY A 258 -26.60 8.47 13.15
N ASN A 259 -27.16 7.31 13.51
CA ASN A 259 -27.17 6.74 14.86
C ASN A 259 -26.60 5.31 14.82
#